data_AF-A0A8T4MA48-F1
#
_entry.id   AF-A0A8T4MA48-F1
#
_cell.length_a   1.000
_cell.length_b   1.000
_cell.length_c   1.000
_cell.angle_alpha   90.00
_cell.angle_beta   90.00
_cell.angle_gamma   90.00
#
_symmetry.space_group_name_H-M   'P 1'
#
loop_
_entity.id
_entity.type
_entity.pdbx_description
1 polymer ?
#
loop_
_entity_poly.entity_id
_entity_poly.type
_entity_poly.pdbx_seq_one_letter_code
_entity_poly.pdbx_strand_id
1 'polypeptide(L)'
;MKHIKKQQVRKKEVDKIFNSFRKNDLLEDRAEYDEEDLQLAYPQLNKKETKLLYLKVQKWKYGQEKKDKKSGSGSINVSCTPHK
;
A
#
# COMPACT_ATOMS: atom_id res chain seq x y z
N MET A 1 10.31 4.47 39.41
CA MET A 1 10.59 4.00 38.03
C MET A 1 9.51 4.55 37.10
N LYS A 2 9.86 5.40 36.12
CA LYS A 2 8.86 5.96 35.19
C LYS A 2 8.50 4.89 34.15
N HIS A 3 7.28 4.36 34.22
CA HIS A 3 6.78 3.39 33.24
C HIS A 3 6.67 4.09 31.88
N ILE A 4 7.61 3.82 30.97
CA ILE A 4 7.53 4.29 29.58
C ILE A 4 6.38 3.52 28.94
N LYS A 5 5.18 4.13 28.91
CA LYS A 5 4.03 3.60 28.18
C LYS A 5 4.44 3.49 26.71
N LYS A 6 4.70 2.27 26.25
CA LYS A 6 4.85 1.98 24.81
C LYS A 6 3.57 2.49 24.13
N GLN A 7 3.67 3.58 23.37
CA GLN A 7 2.55 4.06 22.56
C GLN A 7 2.11 2.91 21.66
N GLN A 8 0.89 2.39 21.92
CA GLN A 8 0.26 1.42 21.03
C GLN A 8 -0.12 2.15 19.74
N VAL A 9 0.25 1.56 18.61
CA VAL A 9 -0.15 2.03 17.28
C VAL A 9 -1.66 1.89 17.15
N ARG A 10 -2.38 3.00 16.94
CA ARG A 10 -3.82 3.02 16.71
C ARG A 10 -4.11 2.65 15.26
N LYS A 11 -4.00 1.35 14.95
CA LYS A 11 -4.28 0.81 13.60
C LYS A 11 -5.65 1.25 13.05
N LYS A 12 -6.67 1.31 13.91
CA LYS A 12 -8.02 1.77 13.54
C LYS A 12 -8.04 3.18 12.98
N GLU A 13 -7.19 4.07 13.47
CA GLU A 13 -7.13 5.47 13.03
C GLU A 13 -6.46 5.58 11.67
N VAL A 14 -5.33 4.88 11.50
CA VAL A 14 -4.64 4.76 10.20
C VAL A 14 -5.56 4.17 9.13
N ASP A 15 -6.34 3.14 9.48
CA ASP A 15 -7.28 2.50 8.56
C ASP A 15 -8.40 3.43 8.13
N LYS A 16 -8.91 4.27 9.05
CA LYS A 16 -9.92 5.29 8.71
C LYS A 16 -9.37 6.32 7.74
N ILE A 17 -8.15 6.81 7.98
CA ILE A 17 -7.49 7.79 7.10
C ILE A 17 -7.26 7.19 5.72
N PHE A 18 -6.68 5.98 5.66
CA PHE A 18 -6.46 5.28 4.40
C PHE A 18 -7.76 5.03 3.63
N ASN A 19 -8.83 4.60 4.32
CA ASN A 19 -10.14 4.41 3.69
C ASN A 19 -10.74 5.73 3.20
N SER A 20 -10.49 6.85 3.91
CA SER A 20 -10.88 8.18 3.44
C SER A 20 -10.17 8.53 2.13
N PHE A 21 -8.86 8.25 2.01
CA PHE A 21 -8.13 8.48 0.77
C PHE A 21 -8.73 7.67 -0.38
N ARG A 22 -9.05 6.40 -0.13
CA ARG A 22 -9.67 5.53 -1.14
C ARG A 22 -11.04 6.04 -1.59
N LYS A 23 -11.85 6.56 -0.68
CA LYS A 23 -13.19 7.07 -0.99
C LYS A 23 -13.17 8.39 -1.77
N ASN A 24 -12.16 9.21 -1.52
CA ASN A 24 -11.99 10.52 -2.16
C ASN A 24 -11.04 10.47 -3.36
N ASP A 25 -10.62 9.29 -3.79
CA ASP A 25 -9.65 9.06 -4.86
C ASP A 25 -8.30 9.81 -4.69
N LEU A 26 -7.89 10.03 -3.44
CA LEU A 26 -6.66 10.76 -3.09
C LEU A 26 -5.44 9.84 -2.97
N LEU A 27 -5.59 8.54 -3.23
CA LEU A 27 -4.49 7.59 -3.01
C LEU A 27 -3.33 7.79 -3.98
N GLU A 28 -3.58 8.28 -5.20
CA GLU A 28 -2.55 8.57 -6.18
C GLU A 28 -1.67 9.75 -5.74
N ASP A 29 -2.30 10.89 -5.44
CA ASP A 29 -1.64 12.09 -4.90
C ASP A 29 -0.88 11.78 -3.60
N ARG A 30 -1.51 11.07 -2.66
CA ARG A 30 -0.90 10.76 -1.36
C ARG A 30 0.23 9.75 -1.47
N ALA A 31 0.36 9.05 -2.58
CA ALA A 31 1.46 8.14 -2.82
C ALA A 31 2.73 8.82 -3.36
N GLU A 32 2.65 10.11 -3.72
CA GLU A 32 3.82 10.95 -4.01
C GLU A 32 4.48 11.47 -2.74
N TYR A 33 3.76 11.44 -1.62
CA TYR A 33 4.22 11.99 -0.35
C TYR A 33 5.17 11.01 0.35
N ASP A 34 6.27 11.53 0.88
CA ASP A 34 7.17 10.76 1.72
C ASP A 34 6.67 10.65 3.18
N GLU A 35 7.35 9.84 4.00
CA GLU A 35 6.96 9.66 5.41
C GLU A 35 6.90 10.99 6.17
N GLU A 36 7.77 11.96 5.83
CA GLU A 36 7.82 13.28 6.48
C GLU A 36 6.64 14.17 6.07
N ASP A 37 6.27 14.18 4.80
CA ASP A 37 5.09 14.93 4.31
C ASP A 37 3.80 14.42 4.93
N LEU A 38 3.67 13.09 5.07
CA LEU A 38 2.52 12.50 5.75
C LEU A 38 2.51 12.82 7.25
N GLN A 39 3.69 12.93 7.88
CA GLN A 39 3.79 13.33 9.29
C GLN A 39 3.38 14.80 9.49
N LEU A 40 3.72 15.68 8.55
CA LEU A 40 3.34 17.09 8.55
C LEU A 40 1.84 17.27 8.27
N ALA A 41 1.28 16.49 7.34
CA ALA A 41 -0.14 16.52 7.01
C ALA A 41 -1.02 15.93 8.14
N TYR A 42 -0.49 14.98 8.91
CA TYR A 42 -1.21 14.30 9.99
C TYR A 42 -0.41 14.32 11.31
N PRO A 43 -0.25 15.49 11.94
CA PRO A 43 0.55 15.62 13.17
C PRO A 43 -0.06 14.86 14.36
N GLN A 44 -1.34 14.50 14.27
CA GLN A 44 -2.04 13.63 15.24
C GLN A 44 -1.53 12.18 15.24
N LEU A 45 -0.88 11.74 14.16
CA LEU A 45 -0.29 10.41 14.04
C LEU A 45 1.12 10.43 14.61
N ASN A 46 1.45 9.39 15.36
CA ASN A 46 2.83 9.15 15.79
C ASN A 46 3.65 8.61 14.61
N LYS A 47 4.99 8.75 14.66
CA LYS A 47 5.90 8.22 13.62
C LYS A 47 5.58 6.79 13.15
N LYS A 48 5.21 5.91 14.08
CA LYS A 48 4.84 4.52 13.74
C LYS A 48 3.53 4.40 12.97
N GLU A 49 2.55 5.26 13.28
CA GLU A 49 1.24 5.31 12.62
C GLU A 49 1.38 5.91 11.22
N THR A 50 2.15 6.99 11.09
CA THR A 50 2.48 7.61 9.80
C THR A 50 3.23 6.65 8.89
N LYS A 51 4.24 5.95 9.41
CA LYS A 51 4.94 4.90 8.65
C LYS A 51 4.00 3.78 8.20
N LEU A 52 3.06 3.37 9.06
CA LEU A 52 2.07 2.37 8.69
C LEU A 52 1.14 2.87 7.57
N LEU A 53 0.73 4.14 7.62
CA LEU A 53 -0.09 4.79 6.59
C LEU A 53 0.68 4.85 5.27
N TYR A 54 1.91 5.35 5.29
CA TYR A 54 2.81 5.39 4.14
C TYR A 54 2.94 4.02 3.48
N LEU A 55 3.30 2.99 4.25
CA LEU A 55 3.44 1.63 3.73
C LEU A 55 2.14 1.09 3.11
N LYS A 56 0.97 1.45 3.64
CA LYS A 56 -0.31 1.07 3.04
C LYS A 56 -0.58 1.76 1.71
N VAL A 57 -0.31 3.05 1.63
CA VAL A 57 -0.47 3.85 0.41
C VAL A 57 0.50 3.35 -0.67
N GLN A 58 1.78 3.16 -0.33
CA GLN A 58 2.80 2.60 -1.22
C GLN A 58 2.44 1.18 -1.67
N LYS A 59 2.01 0.32 -0.75
CA LYS A 59 1.54 -1.04 -1.09
C LYS A 59 0.29 -1.02 -1.96
N TRP A 60 -0.56 -0.01 -1.87
CA TRP A 60 -1.68 0.13 -2.80
C TRP A 60 -1.18 0.53 -4.20
N LYS A 61 -0.32 1.55 -4.32
CA LYS A 61 0.23 2.02 -5.60
C LYS A 61 1.04 0.93 -6.31
N TYR A 62 2.02 0.35 -5.62
CA TYR A 62 2.96 -0.64 -6.19
C TYR A 62 2.55 -2.10 -5.98
N GLY A 63 1.55 -2.38 -5.14
CA GLY A 63 1.03 -3.74 -4.95
C GLY A 63 0.00 -4.15 -6.00
N GLN A 64 -0.62 -3.20 -6.70
CA GLN A 64 -1.43 -3.45 -7.89
C GLN A 64 -0.57 -4.03 -9.03
N GLU A 65 0.67 -3.55 -9.16
CA GLU A 65 1.61 -3.93 -10.22
C GLU A 65 1.98 -5.44 -10.23
N LYS A 66 1.77 -6.15 -9.10
CA LYS A 66 2.03 -7.60 -9.02
C LYS A 66 0.86 -8.50 -9.41
N LYS A 67 -0.34 -7.96 -9.67
CA LYS A 67 -1.49 -8.79 -10.08
C LYS A 67 -1.57 -9.09 -11.57
N ASP A 68 -0.82 -8.39 -12.42
CA ASP A 68 -0.79 -8.68 -13.86
C ASP A 68 0.26 -9.72 -14.30
N LYS A 69 1.14 -10.19 -13.39
CA LYS A 69 2.18 -11.21 -13.72
C LYS A 69 1.85 -12.64 -13.27
N LYS A 70 0.57 -13.01 -13.10
CA LYS A 70 0.18 -14.41 -12.82
C LYS A 70 -1.08 -14.92 -13.53
N SER A 71 -1.41 -14.34 -14.69
CA SER A 71 -2.38 -14.90 -15.65
C SER A 71 -1.73 -14.97 -17.03
N GLY A 72 -0.73 -15.84 -17.14
CA GLY A 72 -0.06 -16.20 -18.38
C GLY A 72 0.38 -17.65 -18.27
N SER A 73 -0.58 -18.57 -18.13
CA SER A 73 -0.31 -19.97 -18.46
C SER A 73 -0.06 -20.01 -19.96
N GLY A 74 1.23 -19.94 -20.33
CA GLY A 74 1.68 -20.34 -21.65
C GLY A 74 1.33 -21.81 -21.84
N SER A 75 0.24 -22.08 -22.56
CA SER A 75 0.06 -23.34 -23.26
C SER A 75 0.47 -23.09 -24.70
N ILE A 76 1.77 -23.17 -24.96
CA ILE A 76 2.32 -23.38 -26.30
C ILE A 76 1.84 -24.77 -26.78
N ASN A 77 0.68 -24.81 -27.42
CA ASN A 77 0.27 -25.96 -28.22
C ASN A 77 1.00 -25.89 -29.57
N VAL A 78 2.27 -26.32 -29.58
CA VAL A 78 2.98 -26.64 -30.82
C VAL A 78 2.37 -27.89 -31.43
N SER A 79 1.34 -27.70 -32.25
CA SER A 79 0.82 -28.74 -33.13
C SER A 79 1.79 -28.86 -34.30
N CYS A 80 2.73 -29.80 -34.18
CA CYS A 80 3.59 -30.24 -35.27
C CYS A 80 2.74 -31.03 -36.27
N THR A 81 2.41 -30.43 -37.41
CA THR A 81 1.75 -31.11 -38.54
C THR A 81 2.79 -31.87 -39.37
N PRO A 82 2.67 -33.19 -39.58
CA PRO A 82 3.58 -33.92 -40.45
C PRO A 82 3.24 -33.65 -41.93
N HIS A 83 4.28 -33.28 -42.67
CA HIS A 83 4.31 -33.25 -44.14
C HIS A 83 3.87 -34.60 -44.73
N LYS A 84 3.12 -34.55 -45.82
CA LYS A 84 3.06 -35.62 -46.81
C LYS A 84 3.24 -35.02 -48.20
#